data_AF-A0A139HXC0-F1
#
_entry.id   AF-A0A139HXC0-F1
#
_cell.length_a   1.000
_cell.length_b   1.000
_cell.length_c   1.000
_cell.angle_alpha   90.00
_cell.angle_beta   90.00
_cell.angle_gamma   90.00
#
_symmetry.space_group_name_H-M   'P 1'
#
loop_
_entity.id
_entity.type
_entity.pdbx_description
1 polymer ?
#
loop_
_entity_poly.entity_id
_entity_poly.type
_entity_poly.pdbx_seq_one_letter_code
_entity_poly.pdbx_strand_id
1 'polypeptide(L)'
;MEGSRLLRRMIAELSRSSRKTASLSTVQRPQWTCTQSLSQQRTRLRPSHLLSQQRRSYANPADSPGFTSIVDNPPILIRSGRKHNKAGIIILATIPITAFILGCWQVQRLAWKTDLMAKFEDRLIRDPLPLPPRIDPDAIKDFDYRRVYARGRLMHEKEMLIGPRLLDGEDGYLVVTPLDRSGQFKDDAGSDADTRILINRGWIRKDKAPQSSRPEGLPQSEVVVQGLLREPWKKNMFTPSNEPHKGKWYFPDVHQMAEHSESQAVWIEETMKSDLLETYRRQEKGIPIGRPPEVNLRNNHTQYIFTWFSLSLATSIMLWMVLKKPPGGIRNRVRQNKEW
;
A
#
# COMPACT_ATOMS: atom_id res chain seq x y z
N MET A 1 13.94 -52.94 4.41
CA MET A 1 13.34 -53.01 3.04
C MET A 1 11.86 -52.57 3.07
N GLU A 2 11.55 -51.40 3.63
CA GLU A 2 10.16 -50.91 3.76
C GLU A 2 9.99 -49.41 3.45
N GLY A 3 11.09 -48.67 3.24
CA GLY A 3 11.05 -47.22 3.02
C GLY A 3 10.71 -46.75 1.59
N SER A 4 10.80 -47.62 0.57
CA SER A 4 10.62 -47.19 -0.84
C SER A 4 9.21 -47.38 -1.40
N ARG A 5 8.29 -48.01 -0.65
CA ARG A 5 6.90 -48.26 -1.09
C ARG A 5 5.93 -47.16 -0.65
N LEU A 6 6.24 -46.40 0.39
CA LEU A 6 5.41 -45.28 0.87
C LEU A 6 5.58 -44.01 0.02
N LEU A 7 6.81 -43.75 -0.46
CA LEU A 7 7.12 -42.63 -1.36
C LEU A 7 6.45 -42.75 -2.74
N ARG A 8 6.17 -43.97 -3.22
CA ARG A 8 5.43 -44.20 -4.48
C ARG A 8 3.91 -44.08 -4.35
N ARG A 9 3.35 -44.15 -3.13
CA ARG A 9 1.91 -43.93 -2.89
C ARG A 9 1.56 -42.45 -2.72
N MET A 10 2.42 -41.64 -2.09
CA MET A 10 2.18 -40.20 -1.95
C MET A 10 2.23 -39.40 -3.27
N ILE A 11 3.01 -39.85 -4.26
CA ILE A 11 3.08 -39.17 -5.57
C ILE A 11 1.83 -39.45 -6.43
N ALA A 12 1.09 -40.53 -6.16
CA ALA A 12 -0.13 -40.88 -6.90
C ALA A 12 -1.39 -40.13 -6.40
N GLU A 13 -1.40 -39.61 -5.18
CA GLU A 13 -2.53 -38.84 -4.63
C GLU A 13 -2.48 -37.34 -4.98
N LEU A 14 -1.30 -36.80 -5.31
CA LEU A 14 -1.16 -35.39 -5.72
C LEU A 14 -1.60 -35.13 -7.18
N SER A 15 -1.90 -36.16 -7.97
CA SER A 15 -2.40 -36.01 -9.36
C SER A 15 -3.93 -35.98 -9.46
N ARG A 16 -4.70 -36.18 -8.38
CA ARG A 16 -6.17 -36.33 -8.43
C ARG A 16 -6.99 -35.16 -7.89
N SER A 17 -6.37 -34.10 -7.37
CA SER A 17 -7.09 -32.96 -6.77
C SER A 17 -6.98 -31.63 -7.55
N SER A 18 -6.99 -31.68 -8.89
CA SER A 18 -7.02 -30.47 -9.73
C SER A 18 -7.98 -30.61 -10.92
N ARG A 19 -9.21 -31.03 -10.64
CA ARG A 19 -10.32 -30.94 -11.61
C ARG A 19 -11.61 -30.66 -10.85
N LYS A 20 -11.89 -29.37 -10.64
CA LYS A 20 -13.26 -28.86 -10.48
C LYS A 20 -13.27 -27.37 -10.84
N THR A 21 -14.30 -27.02 -11.62
CA THR A 21 -14.85 -25.69 -11.91
C THR A 21 -14.05 -24.75 -12.82
N ALA A 22 -14.26 -24.90 -14.12
CA ALA A 22 -14.37 -23.78 -15.05
C ALA A 22 -15.54 -24.07 -16.02
N SER A 23 -16.74 -23.66 -15.64
CA SER A 23 -17.87 -23.57 -16.57
C SER A 23 -17.59 -22.41 -17.52
N LEU A 24 -17.40 -22.72 -18.80
CA LEU A 24 -17.34 -21.76 -19.89
C LEU A 24 -18.70 -21.06 -20.00
N SER A 25 -18.79 -19.86 -19.44
CA SER A 25 -19.85 -18.91 -19.74
C SER A 25 -19.59 -18.33 -21.12
N THR A 26 -20.25 -18.91 -22.12
CA THR A 26 -20.36 -18.38 -23.47
C THR A 26 -21.02 -17.00 -23.42
N VAL A 27 -20.24 -15.94 -23.56
CA VAL A 27 -20.75 -14.57 -23.75
C VAL A 27 -21.40 -14.50 -25.13
N GLN A 28 -22.73 -14.57 -25.16
CA GLN A 28 -23.54 -14.26 -26.33
C GLN A 28 -23.32 -12.80 -26.73
N ARG A 29 -22.88 -12.58 -27.97
CA ARG A 29 -22.92 -11.27 -28.62
C ARG A 29 -24.37 -10.99 -29.05
N PRO A 30 -24.96 -9.82 -28.75
CA PRO A 30 -26.23 -9.44 -29.36
C PRO A 30 -26.01 -9.11 -30.84
N GLN A 31 -26.61 -9.91 -31.72
CA GLN A 31 -26.86 -9.55 -33.10
C GLN A 31 -28.05 -8.59 -33.11
N TRP A 32 -27.81 -7.32 -33.42
CA TRP A 32 -28.87 -6.43 -33.87
C TRP A 32 -29.13 -6.72 -35.34
N THR A 33 -30.05 -7.65 -35.60
CA THR A 33 -30.69 -7.84 -36.89
C THR A 33 -31.74 -6.74 -37.07
N CYS A 34 -31.50 -5.80 -37.98
CA CYS A 34 -32.54 -4.92 -38.49
C CYS A 34 -33.32 -5.69 -39.56
N THR A 35 -34.54 -6.09 -39.21
CA THR A 35 -35.56 -6.58 -40.12
C THR A 35 -36.31 -5.38 -40.69
N GLN A 36 -36.22 -5.15 -42.00
CA GLN A 36 -37.34 -4.58 -42.74
C GLN A 36 -37.33 -4.97 -44.22
N SER A 37 -38.32 -5.81 -44.54
CA SER A 37 -39.08 -5.91 -45.79
C SER A 37 -38.35 -6.15 -47.12
N LEU A 38 -38.12 -7.43 -47.41
CA LEU A 38 -38.20 -7.96 -48.78
C LEU A 38 -39.68 -8.21 -49.10
N SER A 39 -40.32 -7.29 -49.84
CA SER A 39 -41.52 -7.63 -50.59
C SER A 39 -41.12 -8.06 -51.99
N GLN A 40 -41.40 -9.33 -52.28
CA GLN A 40 -41.33 -9.91 -53.60
C GLN A 40 -42.40 -9.28 -54.49
N GLN A 41 -42.00 -8.70 -55.62
CA GLN A 41 -42.85 -8.65 -56.80
C GLN A 41 -42.22 -9.50 -57.90
N ARG A 42 -42.80 -10.71 -58.04
CA ARG A 42 -42.73 -11.50 -59.27
C ARG A 42 -43.22 -10.65 -60.43
N THR A 43 -42.38 -10.41 -61.42
CA THR A 43 -42.83 -10.05 -62.77
C THR A 43 -42.42 -11.15 -63.73
N ARG A 44 -43.42 -11.55 -64.52
CA ARG A 44 -43.44 -12.74 -65.38
C ARG A 44 -42.54 -12.54 -66.60
N LEU A 45 -41.87 -13.62 -66.98
CA LEU A 45 -41.22 -13.80 -68.28
C LEU A 45 -42.25 -13.71 -69.42
N ARG A 46 -41.91 -12.96 -70.48
CA ARG A 46 -42.39 -13.12 -71.87
C ARG A 46 -41.38 -12.50 -72.86
N PRO A 47 -41.41 -12.90 -74.15
CA PRO A 47 -40.22 -13.45 -74.80
C PRO A 47 -39.52 -12.55 -75.83
N SER A 48 -38.31 -13.00 -76.15
CA SER A 48 -37.38 -12.68 -77.24
C SER A 48 -37.89 -11.91 -78.47
N HIS A 49 -37.27 -10.76 -78.73
CA HIS A 49 -37.13 -10.17 -80.06
C HIS A 49 -35.64 -10.06 -80.44
N LEU A 50 -35.29 -10.87 -81.45
CA LEU A 50 -34.29 -10.71 -82.52
C LEU A 50 -33.05 -9.81 -82.28
N LEU A 51 -31.89 -10.45 -82.42
CA LEU A 51 -30.56 -9.85 -82.54
C LEU A 51 -30.50 -8.78 -83.64
N SER A 52 -30.20 -7.55 -83.24
CA SER A 52 -29.62 -6.52 -84.10
C SER A 52 -28.21 -6.22 -83.60
N GLN A 53 -27.20 -6.65 -84.36
CA GLN A 53 -25.84 -6.16 -84.18
C GLN A 53 -25.78 -4.69 -84.63
N GLN A 54 -26.14 -3.78 -83.73
CA GLN A 54 -25.75 -2.38 -83.89
C GLN A 54 -24.26 -2.27 -83.56
N ARG A 55 -23.45 -2.00 -84.59
CA ARG A 55 -22.14 -1.37 -84.41
C ARG A 55 -22.36 -0.07 -83.65
N ARG A 56 -22.13 -0.07 -82.34
CA ARG A 56 -22.01 1.16 -81.56
C ARG A 56 -20.70 1.82 -82.00
N SER A 57 -20.81 2.91 -82.76
CA SER A 57 -19.74 3.89 -82.84
C SER A 57 -19.55 4.44 -81.43
N TYR A 58 -18.53 3.96 -80.73
CA TYR A 58 -18.10 4.58 -79.48
C TYR A 58 -17.47 5.91 -79.87
N ALA A 59 -18.21 7.01 -79.72
CA ALA A 59 -17.59 8.32 -79.67
C ALA A 59 -16.59 8.29 -78.51
N ASN A 60 -15.34 8.66 -78.77
CA ASN A 60 -14.39 8.77 -77.68
C ASN A 60 -14.94 9.86 -76.73
N PRO A 61 -15.05 9.60 -75.43
CA PRO A 61 -15.52 10.61 -74.47
C PRO A 61 -14.66 11.88 -74.51
N ALA A 62 -13.41 11.77 -74.99
CA ALA A 62 -12.49 12.86 -75.26
C ALA A 62 -12.94 13.88 -76.31
N ASP A 63 -13.88 13.50 -77.19
CA ASP A 63 -14.34 14.35 -78.30
C ASP A 63 -15.57 15.21 -77.91
N SER A 64 -16.03 15.13 -76.65
CA SER A 64 -17.14 15.94 -76.16
C SER A 64 -16.66 17.34 -75.71
N PRO A 65 -17.36 18.43 -76.05
CA PRO A 65 -16.91 19.80 -75.77
C PRO A 65 -16.85 20.16 -74.27
N GLY A 66 -17.28 19.25 -73.38
CA GLY A 66 -17.16 19.38 -71.93
C GLY A 66 -16.18 18.39 -71.28
N PHE A 67 -15.42 17.61 -72.08
CA PHE A 67 -14.47 16.65 -71.54
C PHE A 67 -13.23 17.33 -70.98
N THR A 68 -12.97 17.12 -69.70
CA THR A 68 -11.72 17.53 -69.04
C THR A 68 -10.86 16.30 -68.77
N SER A 69 -9.69 16.26 -69.39
CA SER A 69 -8.70 15.19 -69.23
C SER A 69 -8.19 15.09 -67.79
N ILE A 70 -8.04 13.87 -67.29
CA ILE A 70 -7.49 13.56 -65.96
C ILE A 70 -6.05 14.09 -65.81
N VAL A 71 -5.31 14.16 -66.92
CA VAL A 71 -3.93 14.67 -66.96
C VAL A 71 -3.90 16.19 -66.86
N ASP A 72 -4.95 16.86 -67.36
CA ASP A 72 -5.01 18.32 -67.50
C ASP A 72 -5.76 19.00 -66.33
N ASN A 73 -6.38 18.23 -65.43
CA ASN A 73 -7.01 18.80 -64.24
C ASN A 73 -5.95 19.32 -63.26
N PRO A 74 -5.94 20.63 -62.91
CA PRO A 74 -4.91 21.18 -62.04
C PRO A 74 -4.94 20.49 -60.66
N PRO A 75 -3.77 20.15 -60.09
CA PRO A 75 -3.71 19.50 -58.79
C PRO A 75 -4.32 20.41 -57.72
N ILE A 76 -5.42 19.97 -57.10
CA ILE A 76 -6.02 20.68 -55.96
C ILE A 76 -5.13 20.50 -54.74
N LEU A 77 -4.46 21.57 -54.31
CA LEU A 77 -3.66 21.59 -53.10
C LEU A 77 -4.56 21.57 -51.86
N ILE A 78 -4.85 20.38 -51.33
CA ILE A 78 -5.52 20.25 -50.03
C ILE A 78 -4.48 20.54 -48.94
N ARG A 79 -4.46 21.79 -48.43
CA ARG A 79 -3.72 22.14 -47.22
C ARG A 79 -4.32 21.37 -46.04
N SER A 80 -3.77 20.21 -45.72
CA SER A 80 -4.10 19.51 -44.47
C SER A 80 -3.40 20.21 -43.29
N GLY A 81 -3.83 21.43 -42.99
CA GLY A 81 -3.40 22.15 -41.80
C GLY A 81 -3.95 21.45 -40.57
N ARG A 82 -3.22 20.48 -40.02
CA ARG A 82 -3.46 20.01 -38.65
C ARG A 82 -3.13 21.17 -37.71
N LYS A 83 -4.11 22.06 -37.48
CA LYS A 83 -4.06 22.97 -36.34
C LYS A 83 -4.03 22.10 -35.09
N HIS A 84 -3.00 22.22 -34.26
CA HIS A 84 -2.98 21.52 -32.99
C HIS A 84 -4.24 21.90 -32.21
N ASN A 85 -4.97 20.90 -31.71
CA ASN A 85 -6.14 21.13 -30.88
C ASN A 85 -5.66 21.84 -29.60
N LYS A 86 -5.96 23.15 -29.46
CA LYS A 86 -5.52 23.96 -28.31
C LYS A 86 -5.89 23.31 -26.97
N ALA A 87 -7.09 22.70 -26.90
CA ALA A 87 -7.52 21.93 -25.74
C ALA A 87 -6.61 20.72 -25.46
N GLY A 88 -6.14 20.01 -26.49
CA GLY A 88 -5.22 18.88 -26.34
C GLY A 88 -3.83 19.30 -25.84
N ILE A 89 -3.33 20.47 -26.28
CA ILE A 89 -2.08 21.04 -25.74
C ILE A 89 -2.26 21.45 -24.28
N ILE A 90 -3.38 22.09 -23.94
CA ILE A 90 -3.66 22.50 -22.56
C ILE A 90 -3.71 21.26 -21.63
N ILE A 91 -4.42 20.20 -22.03
CA ILE A 91 -4.46 18.94 -21.28
C ILE A 91 -3.08 18.29 -21.18
N LEU A 92 -2.28 18.32 -22.25
CA LEU A 92 -0.91 17.79 -22.20
C LEU A 92 -0.01 18.60 -21.25
N ALA A 93 -0.25 19.91 -21.16
CA ALA A 93 0.51 20.81 -20.30
C ALA A 93 0.16 20.70 -18.81
N THR A 94 -1.03 20.19 -18.44
CA THR A 94 -1.36 20.00 -17.02
C THR A 94 -0.51 18.90 -16.37
N ILE A 95 -0.08 17.89 -17.12
CA ILE A 95 0.71 16.76 -16.62
C ILE A 95 2.07 17.21 -16.02
N PRO A 96 2.95 17.94 -16.74
CA PRO A 96 4.22 18.38 -16.17
C PRO A 96 4.05 19.35 -14.99
N ILE A 97 3.01 20.20 -15.03
CA ILE A 97 2.70 21.16 -13.96
C ILE A 97 2.28 20.43 -12.67
N THR A 98 1.33 19.51 -12.78
CA THR A 98 0.86 18.72 -11.64
C THR A 98 1.97 17.83 -11.08
N ALA A 99 2.77 17.19 -11.93
CA ALA A 99 3.93 16.41 -11.51
C ALA A 99 4.98 17.28 -10.78
N PHE A 100 5.21 18.52 -11.22
CA PHE A 100 6.12 19.45 -10.56
C PHE A 100 5.61 19.87 -9.18
N ILE A 101 4.32 20.23 -9.08
CA ILE A 101 3.67 20.58 -7.80
C ILE A 101 3.76 19.41 -6.81
N LEU A 102 3.49 18.18 -7.29
CA LEU A 102 3.66 16.98 -6.48
C LEU A 102 5.11 16.76 -6.05
N GLY A 103 6.09 17.00 -6.93
CA GLY A 103 7.51 16.98 -6.60
C GLY A 103 7.87 17.97 -5.49
N CYS A 104 7.43 19.22 -5.60
CA CYS A 104 7.62 20.24 -4.55
C CYS A 104 6.97 19.85 -3.22
N TRP A 105 5.75 19.31 -3.26
CA TRP A 105 5.08 18.82 -2.05
C TRP A 105 5.85 17.68 -1.39
N GLN A 106 6.42 16.76 -2.17
CA GLN A 106 7.24 15.67 -1.63
C GLN A 106 8.52 16.19 -0.95
N VAL A 107 9.14 17.25 -1.47
CA VAL A 107 10.30 17.90 -0.80
C VAL A 107 9.90 18.50 0.54
N GLN A 108 8.80 19.25 0.59
CA GLN A 108 8.29 19.81 1.85
C GLN A 108 7.91 18.71 2.85
N ARG A 109 7.27 17.65 2.36
CA ARG A 109 6.88 16.49 3.17
C ARG A 109 8.08 15.75 3.73
N LEU A 110 9.14 15.59 2.93
CA LEU A 110 10.42 15.03 3.35
C LEU A 110 11.06 15.87 4.45
N ALA A 111 11.15 17.19 4.26
CA ALA A 111 11.74 18.11 5.24
C ALA A 111 11.00 18.04 6.58
N TRP A 112 9.66 18.13 6.56
CA TRP A 112 8.83 18.00 7.76
C TRP A 112 9.06 16.66 8.48
N LYS A 113 9.10 15.55 7.73
CA LYS A 113 9.32 14.23 8.32
C LYS A 113 10.73 14.08 8.90
N THR A 114 11.72 14.68 8.26
CA THR A 114 13.11 14.65 8.72
C THR A 114 13.29 15.46 10.00
N ASP A 115 12.63 16.62 10.10
CA ASP A 115 12.60 17.42 11.32
C ASP A 115 11.94 16.66 12.49
N LEU A 116 10.85 15.94 12.23
CA LEU A 116 10.22 15.08 13.25
C LEU A 116 11.13 13.94 13.71
N MET A 117 11.84 13.28 12.78
CA MET A 117 12.79 12.22 13.14
C MET A 117 13.93 12.78 13.99
N ALA A 118 14.51 13.93 13.60
CA ALA A 118 15.56 14.60 14.36
C ALA A 118 15.12 14.96 15.79
N LYS A 119 13.87 15.43 15.96
CA LYS A 119 13.29 15.70 17.30
C LYS A 119 13.20 14.44 18.16
N PHE A 120 12.83 13.30 17.59
CA PHE A 120 12.76 12.04 18.34
C PHE A 120 14.15 11.48 18.65
N GLU A 121 15.09 11.57 17.70
CA GLU A 121 16.49 11.18 17.91
C GLU A 121 17.15 12.01 19.01
N ASP A 122 16.91 13.32 19.06
CA ASP A 122 17.41 14.17 20.15
C ASP A 122 16.90 13.70 21.53
N ARG A 123 15.62 13.36 21.64
CA ARG A 123 15.02 12.84 22.89
C ARG A 123 15.57 11.48 23.31
N LEU A 124 15.99 10.69 22.34
CA LEU A 124 16.54 9.35 22.50
C LEU A 124 17.99 9.39 23.01
N ILE A 125 18.78 10.38 22.59
CA ILE A 125 20.18 10.51 23.01
C ILE A 125 20.29 11.02 24.46
N ARG A 126 19.33 11.82 24.92
CA ARG A 126 19.29 12.35 26.28
C ARG A 126 19.25 11.24 27.34
N ASP A 127 19.90 11.50 28.48
CA ASP A 127 19.94 10.55 29.61
C ASP A 127 18.54 10.14 30.09
N PRO A 128 18.34 8.88 30.51
CA PRO A 128 17.03 8.42 30.97
C PRO A 128 16.49 9.23 32.15
N LEU A 129 15.22 9.65 32.10
CA LEU A 129 14.57 10.33 33.24
C LEU A 129 13.95 9.34 34.22
N PRO A 130 14.05 9.60 35.54
CA PRO A 130 13.21 8.91 36.51
C PRO A 130 11.75 9.33 36.30
N LEU A 131 10.85 8.36 36.35
CA LEU A 131 9.42 8.65 36.29
C LEU A 131 8.90 9.17 37.63
N PRO A 132 8.07 10.24 37.64
CA PRO A 132 7.38 10.66 38.83
C PRO A 132 6.35 9.60 39.29
N PRO A 133 5.83 9.72 40.53
CA PRO A 133 4.82 8.81 41.05
C PRO A 133 3.54 8.87 40.20
N ARG A 134 3.02 10.08 39.98
CA ARG A 134 1.82 10.36 39.18
C ARG A 134 2.22 10.97 37.84
N ILE A 135 1.69 10.44 36.75
CA ILE A 135 1.93 10.92 35.39
C ILE A 135 0.58 11.23 34.76
N ASP A 136 0.47 12.42 34.19
CA ASP A 136 -0.69 12.78 33.38
C ASP A 136 -0.62 12.05 32.02
N PRO A 137 -1.60 11.19 31.67
CA PRO A 137 -1.64 10.51 30.38
C PRO A 137 -1.63 11.46 29.19
N ASP A 138 -2.19 12.67 29.31
CA ASP A 138 -2.26 13.61 28.19
C ASP A 138 -0.91 14.23 27.86
N ALA A 139 -0.02 14.36 28.87
CA ALA A 139 1.34 14.86 28.69
C ALA A 139 2.25 13.87 27.94
N ILE A 140 1.88 12.57 27.85
CA ILE A 140 2.72 11.52 27.25
C ILE A 140 3.07 11.84 25.78
N LYS A 141 2.17 12.48 25.04
CA LYS A 141 2.37 12.89 23.63
C LYS A 141 3.57 13.81 23.46
N ASP A 142 3.76 14.72 24.41
CA ASP A 142 4.84 15.71 24.36
C ASP A 142 6.21 15.06 24.63
N PHE A 143 6.22 13.92 25.32
CA PHE A 143 7.41 13.15 25.67
C PHE A 143 7.58 11.87 24.85
N ASP A 144 6.91 11.73 23.69
CA ASP A 144 7.11 10.57 22.82
C ASP A 144 8.59 10.38 22.46
N TYR A 145 9.04 9.12 22.45
CA TYR A 145 10.44 8.69 22.33
C TYR A 145 11.38 9.15 23.46
N ARG A 146 10.86 9.64 24.60
CA ARG A 146 11.71 9.96 25.75
C ARG A 146 12.15 8.70 26.48
N ARG A 147 13.46 8.55 26.68
CA ARG A 147 14.03 7.51 27.55
C ARG A 147 13.69 7.76 29.01
N VAL A 148 13.16 6.73 29.66
CA VAL A 148 12.77 6.74 31.06
C VAL A 148 13.24 5.46 31.75
N TYR A 149 13.37 5.53 33.06
CA TYR A 149 13.58 4.35 33.87
C TYR A 149 12.65 4.33 35.09
N ALA A 150 12.30 3.13 35.50
CA ALA A 150 11.46 2.87 36.65
C ALA A 150 12.02 1.71 37.45
N ARG A 151 11.93 1.80 38.77
CA ARG A 151 12.27 0.70 39.68
C ARG A 151 11.00 0.19 40.34
N GLY A 152 10.86 -1.12 40.44
CA GLY A 152 9.70 -1.73 41.09
C GLY A 152 9.65 -3.23 40.94
N ARG A 153 8.53 -3.83 41.35
CA ARG A 153 8.27 -5.27 41.22
C ARG A 153 7.26 -5.54 40.10
N LEU A 154 7.56 -6.49 39.22
CA LEU A 154 6.65 -6.87 38.14
C LEU A 154 5.50 -7.74 38.69
N MET A 155 4.27 -7.32 38.43
CA MET A 155 3.05 -8.03 38.83
C MET A 155 2.69 -9.11 37.81
N HIS A 156 3.41 -10.23 37.83
CA HIS A 156 3.20 -11.33 36.87
C HIS A 156 1.80 -11.94 36.93
N GLU A 157 1.09 -11.82 38.05
CA GLU A 157 -0.31 -12.26 38.20
C GLU A 157 -1.28 -11.48 37.30
N LYS A 158 -0.96 -10.21 37.01
CA LYS A 158 -1.75 -9.31 36.16
C LYS A 158 -1.13 -9.12 34.77
N GLU A 159 -0.34 -10.09 34.33
CA GLU A 159 0.30 -10.07 33.02
C GLU A 159 -0.74 -10.24 31.90
N MET A 160 -0.59 -9.43 30.85
CA MET A 160 -1.48 -9.40 29.69
C MET A 160 -0.69 -9.72 28.42
N LEU A 161 -1.22 -10.63 27.61
CA LEU A 161 -0.60 -11.05 26.34
C LEU A 161 -1.36 -10.44 25.16
N ILE A 162 -0.70 -9.57 24.40
CA ILE A 162 -1.26 -8.96 23.18
C ILE A 162 -0.85 -9.79 21.96
N GLY A 163 -1.81 -10.38 21.25
CA GLY A 163 -1.51 -11.21 20.09
C GLY A 163 -2.70 -11.45 19.16
N PRO A 164 -2.46 -12.14 18.02
CA PRO A 164 -1.18 -12.68 17.57
C PRO A 164 -0.20 -11.60 17.07
N ARG A 165 1.12 -11.81 17.26
CA ARG A 165 2.20 -10.94 16.77
C ARG A 165 3.33 -11.78 16.17
N LEU A 166 3.72 -11.46 14.94
CA LEU A 166 4.84 -12.11 14.27
C LEU A 166 6.16 -11.39 14.58
N LEU A 167 7.21 -12.18 14.84
CA LEU A 167 8.61 -11.74 14.85
C LEU A 167 9.42 -12.78 14.06
N ASP A 168 10.13 -12.35 13.02
CA ASP A 168 10.97 -13.20 12.16
C ASP A 168 10.31 -14.50 11.64
N GLY A 169 9.00 -14.43 11.35
CA GLY A 169 8.22 -15.55 10.82
C GLY A 169 7.63 -16.48 11.88
N GLU A 170 7.93 -16.27 13.16
CA GLU A 170 7.37 -17.02 14.29
C GLU A 170 6.18 -16.28 14.91
N ASP A 171 5.14 -17.03 15.28
CA ASP A 171 3.98 -16.50 15.99
C ASP A 171 4.29 -16.32 17.48
N GLY A 172 3.77 -15.24 18.04
CA GLY A 172 3.94 -14.93 19.45
C GLY A 172 3.01 -13.86 19.98
N TYR A 173 3.38 -13.33 21.14
CA TYR A 173 2.63 -12.34 21.90
C TYR A 173 3.56 -11.24 22.38
N LEU A 174 3.02 -10.03 22.52
CA LEU A 174 3.68 -8.98 23.30
C LEU A 174 3.25 -9.11 24.76
N VAL A 175 4.23 -9.13 25.65
CA VAL A 175 4.03 -9.27 27.10
C VAL A 175 3.93 -7.88 27.71
N VAL A 176 2.79 -7.60 28.32
CA VAL A 176 2.58 -6.39 29.09
C VAL A 176 2.41 -6.78 30.55
N THR A 177 3.27 -6.25 31.41
CA THR A 177 3.24 -6.54 32.84
C THR A 177 3.19 -5.23 33.61
N PRO A 178 2.22 -5.06 34.52
CA PRO A 178 2.21 -3.91 35.41
C PRO A 178 3.45 -3.92 36.33
N LEU A 179 4.07 -2.76 36.51
CA LEU A 179 5.18 -2.56 37.44
C LEU A 179 4.67 -1.82 38.67
N ASP A 180 4.78 -2.46 39.83
CA ASP A 180 4.47 -1.86 41.12
C ASP A 180 5.65 -1.06 41.66
N ARG A 181 5.42 0.25 41.84
CA ARG A 181 6.40 1.24 42.29
C ARG A 181 6.04 1.83 43.66
N SER A 182 5.00 1.31 44.32
CA SER A 182 4.53 1.78 45.64
C SER A 182 5.66 1.84 46.68
N GLY A 183 6.55 0.84 46.66
CA GLY A 183 7.70 0.78 47.56
C GLY A 183 8.69 1.93 47.42
N GLN A 184 8.78 2.58 46.25
CA GLN A 184 9.66 3.72 45.99
C GLN A 184 9.06 5.06 46.45
N PHE A 185 7.74 5.18 46.49
CA PHE A 185 7.01 6.44 46.70
C PHE A 185 6.11 6.40 47.94
N LYS A 186 6.58 5.76 49.02
CA LYS A 186 5.79 5.56 50.26
C LYS A 186 5.30 6.86 50.91
N ASP A 187 6.02 7.95 50.70
CA ASP A 187 5.74 9.25 51.32
C ASP A 187 4.75 10.10 50.49
N ASP A 188 4.49 9.71 49.24
CA ASP A 188 3.50 10.36 48.37
C ASP A 188 2.12 9.73 48.65
N ALA A 189 1.25 10.47 49.34
CA ALA A 189 -0.05 10.06 49.89
C ALA A 189 -1.14 9.66 48.85
N GLY A 190 -0.78 8.86 47.85
CA GLY A 190 -1.70 8.27 46.88
C GLY A 190 -2.06 6.82 47.16
N SER A 191 -3.00 6.29 46.37
CA SER A 191 -3.25 4.85 46.35
C SER A 191 -2.11 4.11 45.64
N ASP A 192 -1.84 2.85 45.97
CA ASP A 192 -0.82 2.06 45.25
C ASP A 192 -1.08 2.01 43.73
N ALA A 193 -2.36 2.03 43.33
CA ALA A 193 -2.79 2.11 41.94
C ALA A 193 -2.29 3.38 41.22
N ASP A 194 -2.15 4.49 41.95
CA ASP A 194 -1.64 5.78 41.45
C ASP A 194 -0.13 5.75 41.18
N THR A 195 0.58 4.67 41.49
CA THR A 195 2.03 4.54 41.25
C THR A 195 2.37 3.45 40.24
N ARG A 196 1.47 2.47 40.02
CA ARG A 196 1.67 1.38 39.07
C ARG A 196 1.61 1.88 37.63
N ILE A 197 2.40 1.26 36.75
CA ILE A 197 2.51 1.61 35.32
C ILE A 197 2.55 0.37 34.44
N LEU A 198 2.19 0.50 33.15
CA LEU A 198 2.19 -0.60 32.20
C LEU A 198 3.53 -0.70 31.46
N ILE A 199 4.24 -1.81 31.63
CA ILE A 199 5.48 -2.09 30.92
C ILE A 199 5.23 -3.13 29.83
N ASN A 200 5.40 -2.73 28.57
CA ASN A 200 5.56 -3.65 27.46
C ASN A 200 6.99 -4.19 27.45
N ARG A 201 7.16 -5.41 27.96
CA ARG A 201 8.45 -6.10 28.09
C ARG A 201 8.99 -6.63 26.76
N GLY A 202 8.12 -6.68 25.74
CA GLY A 202 8.47 -7.11 24.40
C GLY A 202 7.85 -8.45 24.01
N TRP A 203 8.43 -9.09 23.01
CA TRP A 203 7.84 -10.25 22.34
C TRP A 203 8.29 -11.58 22.95
N ILE A 204 7.38 -12.55 23.00
CA ILE A 204 7.65 -13.95 23.31
C ILE A 204 6.99 -14.86 22.27
N ARG A 205 7.57 -16.02 22.03
CA ARG A 205 6.99 -17.05 21.17
C ARG A 205 5.68 -17.60 21.76
N LYS A 206 4.83 -18.14 20.88
CA LYS A 206 3.54 -18.73 21.26
C LYS A 206 3.65 -19.92 22.23
N ASP A 207 4.66 -20.77 22.06
CA ASP A 207 4.93 -21.90 22.97
C ASP A 207 5.34 -21.44 24.39
N LYS A 208 5.85 -20.21 24.50
CA LYS A 208 6.24 -19.57 25.76
C LYS A 208 5.15 -18.72 26.41
N ALA A 209 3.95 -18.69 25.84
CA ALA A 209 2.82 -17.94 26.41
C ALA A 209 2.49 -18.37 27.86
N PRO A 210 2.39 -19.69 28.19
CA PRO A 210 2.16 -20.12 29.56
C PRO A 210 3.34 -19.78 30.46
N GLN A 211 3.10 -19.14 31.60
CA GLN A 211 4.14 -18.74 32.55
C GLN A 211 5.00 -19.92 33.03
N SER A 212 4.41 -21.11 33.18
CA SER A 212 5.11 -22.35 33.55
C SER A 212 6.22 -22.77 32.58
N SER A 213 6.16 -22.32 31.33
CA SER A 213 7.14 -22.66 30.28
C SER A 213 8.34 -21.70 30.21
N ARG A 214 8.35 -20.64 31.03
CA ARG A 214 9.35 -19.55 31.01
C ARG A 214 9.66 -18.97 32.41
N PRO A 215 10.11 -19.79 33.38
CA PRO A 215 10.42 -19.30 34.73
C PRO A 215 11.48 -18.19 34.73
N GLU A 216 12.47 -18.27 33.81
CA GLU A 216 13.51 -17.23 33.67
C GLU A 216 12.96 -15.88 33.19
N GLY A 217 11.82 -15.88 32.50
CA GLY A 217 11.14 -14.66 32.05
C GLY A 217 10.35 -13.94 33.15
N LEU A 218 10.26 -14.50 34.36
CA LEU A 218 9.38 -14.06 35.45
C LEU A 218 10.18 -13.68 36.71
N PRO A 219 11.01 -12.63 36.67
CA PRO A 219 11.82 -12.22 37.82
C PRO A 219 10.92 -11.79 38.99
N GLN A 220 11.13 -12.38 40.17
CA GLN A 220 10.34 -12.10 41.37
C GLN A 220 10.90 -10.95 42.22
N SER A 221 12.18 -10.61 42.02
CA SER A 221 12.86 -9.53 42.73
C SER A 221 12.46 -8.16 42.16
N GLU A 222 12.85 -7.10 42.87
CA GLU A 222 12.81 -5.75 42.34
C GLU A 222 13.70 -5.63 41.10
N VAL A 223 13.20 -4.96 40.06
CA VAL A 223 13.89 -4.76 38.79
C VAL A 223 13.93 -3.29 38.43
N VAL A 224 14.96 -2.89 37.67
CA VAL A 224 15.03 -1.57 37.04
C VAL A 224 14.72 -1.74 35.56
N VAL A 225 13.58 -1.23 35.14
CA VAL A 225 13.13 -1.24 33.75
C VAL A 225 13.59 0.06 33.09
N GLN A 226 14.30 -0.06 31.98
CA GLN A 226 14.61 1.07 31.10
C GLN A 226 13.78 0.95 29.83
N GLY A 227 13.15 2.04 29.42
CA GLY A 227 12.27 2.01 28.26
C GLY A 227 12.02 3.36 27.63
N LEU A 228 11.20 3.35 26.59
CA LEU A 228 10.69 4.54 25.94
C LEU A 228 9.26 4.80 26.39
N LEU A 229 9.01 6.04 26.78
CA LEU A 229 7.66 6.55 26.92
C LEU A 229 7.07 6.76 25.51
N ARG A 230 5.99 6.06 25.19
CA ARG A 230 5.37 6.07 23.86
C ARG A 230 3.86 5.91 23.93
N GLU A 231 3.18 6.51 22.96
CA GLU A 231 1.80 6.14 22.67
C GLU A 231 1.77 4.85 21.83
N PRO A 232 1.03 3.82 22.25
CA PRO A 232 0.92 2.61 21.46
C PRO A 232 -0.01 2.81 20.24
N TRP A 233 0.06 1.85 19.30
CA TRP A 233 -0.74 1.93 18.09
C TRP A 233 -2.23 1.70 18.34
N LYS A 234 -3.07 2.39 17.56
CA LYS A 234 -4.53 2.27 17.63
C LYS A 234 -5.02 1.07 16.80
N LYS A 235 -6.20 0.55 17.15
CA LYS A 235 -6.86 -0.54 16.40
C LYS A 235 -7.24 -0.10 14.99
N ASN A 236 -7.19 -1.04 14.04
CA ASN A 236 -7.74 -0.86 12.70
C ASN A 236 -9.16 -1.42 12.63
N MET A 237 -9.92 -1.13 11.57
CA MET A 237 -11.29 -1.60 11.34
C MET A 237 -11.40 -3.14 11.33
N PHE A 238 -10.33 -3.84 10.96
CA PHE A 238 -10.27 -5.31 10.91
C PHE A 238 -9.76 -5.96 12.21
N THR A 239 -9.37 -5.17 13.21
CA THR A 239 -8.89 -5.70 14.49
C THR A 239 -10.07 -5.97 15.41
N PRO A 240 -10.25 -7.20 15.93
CA PRO A 240 -11.29 -7.49 16.91
C PRO A 240 -11.17 -6.64 18.17
N SER A 241 -12.28 -6.44 18.88
CA SER A 241 -12.28 -5.81 20.20
C SER A 241 -11.60 -6.71 21.25
N ASN A 242 -10.91 -6.12 22.21
CA ASN A 242 -10.31 -6.84 23.33
C ASN A 242 -11.39 -7.51 24.20
N GLU A 243 -11.05 -8.64 24.83
CA GLU A 243 -11.90 -9.36 25.78
C GLU A 243 -11.16 -9.54 27.12
N PRO A 244 -11.13 -8.51 27.99
CA PRO A 244 -10.36 -8.54 29.24
C PRO A 244 -10.75 -9.70 30.17
N HIS A 245 -12.04 -10.02 30.24
CA HIS A 245 -12.58 -11.12 31.05
C HIS A 245 -12.08 -12.51 30.63
N LYS A 246 -11.63 -12.69 29.38
CA LYS A 246 -10.99 -13.93 28.90
C LYS A 246 -9.47 -13.82 28.82
N GLY A 247 -8.88 -12.71 29.26
CA GLY A 247 -7.45 -12.41 29.13
C GLY A 247 -6.98 -12.27 27.69
N LYS A 248 -7.88 -11.99 26.73
CA LYS A 248 -7.54 -11.89 25.30
C LYS A 248 -7.39 -10.44 24.89
N TRP A 249 -6.18 -10.06 24.53
CA TRP A 249 -5.84 -8.71 24.07
C TRP A 249 -5.33 -8.79 22.62
N TYR A 250 -5.93 -8.01 21.72
CA TYR A 250 -5.57 -7.95 20.31
C TYR A 250 -4.79 -6.67 19.97
N PHE A 251 -5.06 -5.59 20.70
CA PHE A 251 -4.38 -4.31 20.58
C PHE A 251 -4.14 -3.66 21.95
N PRO A 252 -3.09 -2.83 22.08
CA PRO A 252 -2.75 -2.13 23.31
C PRO A 252 -3.72 -0.96 23.56
N ASP A 253 -4.79 -1.24 24.29
CA ASP A 253 -5.68 -0.20 24.82
C ASP A 253 -5.20 0.18 26.23
N VAL A 254 -4.42 1.27 26.33
CA VAL A 254 -3.75 1.66 27.58
C VAL A 254 -4.74 1.89 28.71
N HIS A 255 -5.88 2.53 28.43
CA HIS A 255 -6.88 2.81 29.46
C HIS A 255 -7.56 1.54 29.93
N GLN A 256 -7.98 0.66 29.01
CA GLN A 256 -8.61 -0.60 29.36
C GLN A 256 -7.65 -1.55 30.11
N MET A 257 -6.38 -1.59 29.70
CA MET A 257 -5.34 -2.38 30.37
C MET A 257 -5.01 -1.82 31.75
N ALA A 258 -4.97 -0.49 31.88
CA ALA A 258 -4.74 0.20 33.14
C ALA A 258 -5.87 -0.08 34.15
N GLU A 259 -7.12 0.03 33.71
CA GLU A 259 -8.30 -0.32 34.52
C GLU A 259 -8.28 -1.79 34.95
N HIS A 260 -8.00 -2.71 34.02
CA HIS A 260 -7.93 -4.14 34.32
C HIS A 260 -6.82 -4.50 35.32
N SER A 261 -5.72 -3.76 35.31
CA SER A 261 -4.56 -4.04 36.16
C SER A 261 -4.48 -3.20 37.45
N GLU A 262 -5.40 -2.24 37.63
CA GLU A 262 -5.31 -1.18 38.64
C GLU A 262 -3.96 -0.44 38.56
N SER A 263 -3.65 0.07 37.38
CA SER A 263 -2.46 0.88 37.13
C SER A 263 -2.81 2.20 36.46
N GLN A 264 -1.85 3.11 36.40
CA GLN A 264 -1.99 4.33 35.60
C GLN A 264 -1.98 3.98 34.11
N ALA A 265 -2.67 4.80 33.32
CA ALA A 265 -2.69 4.70 31.86
C ALA A 265 -1.38 5.23 31.23
N VAL A 266 -0.25 4.67 31.66
CA VAL A 266 1.10 5.01 31.21
C VAL A 266 1.71 3.79 30.58
N TRP A 267 2.04 3.89 29.29
CA TRP A 267 2.63 2.82 28.49
C TRP A 267 4.12 3.05 28.27
N ILE A 268 4.93 2.05 28.63
CA ILE A 268 6.39 2.09 28.43
C ILE A 268 6.82 0.87 27.64
N GLU A 269 7.59 1.09 26.58
CA GLU A 269 8.23 0.01 25.83
C GLU A 269 9.61 -0.25 26.41
N GLU A 270 9.81 -1.42 27.03
CA GLU A 270 11.11 -1.86 27.52
C GLU A 270 12.09 -1.95 26.35
N THR A 271 13.23 -1.28 26.50
CA THR A 271 14.27 -1.21 25.48
C THR A 271 15.35 -2.24 25.72
N MET A 272 15.80 -2.90 24.66
CA MET A 272 16.92 -3.83 24.69
C MET A 272 17.97 -3.42 23.66
N LYS A 273 19.25 -3.71 23.90
CA LYS A 273 20.26 -3.59 22.84
C LYS A 273 20.01 -4.68 21.79
N SER A 274 20.14 -4.33 20.52
CA SER A 274 20.07 -5.29 19.43
C SER A 274 21.31 -6.19 19.42
N ASP A 275 21.21 -7.36 20.04
CA ASP A 275 22.22 -8.42 19.95
C ASP A 275 21.53 -9.72 19.55
N LEU A 276 21.93 -10.28 18.40
CA LEU A 276 21.34 -11.48 17.84
C LEU A 276 21.51 -12.67 18.79
N LEU A 277 22.68 -12.83 19.39
CA LEU A 277 22.95 -13.98 20.26
C LEU A 277 22.09 -13.92 21.52
N GLU A 278 21.98 -12.75 22.13
CA GLU A 278 21.10 -12.52 23.28
C GLU A 278 19.61 -12.70 22.91
N THR A 279 19.20 -12.26 21.72
CA THR A 279 17.84 -12.44 21.21
C THR A 279 17.47 -13.93 21.12
N TYR A 280 18.33 -14.75 20.50
CA TYR A 280 18.11 -16.20 20.43
C TYR A 280 18.08 -16.86 21.82
N ARG A 281 19.01 -16.48 22.71
CA ARG A 281 19.05 -16.99 24.09
C ARG A 281 17.75 -16.68 24.85
N ARG A 282 17.26 -15.44 24.74
CA ARG A 282 16.01 -15.00 25.37
C ARG A 282 14.80 -15.74 24.79
N GLN A 283 14.78 -15.90 23.47
CA GLN A 283 13.74 -16.62 22.75
C GLN A 283 13.58 -18.06 23.25
N GLU A 284 14.68 -18.80 23.41
CA GLU A 284 14.68 -20.18 23.93
C GLU A 284 14.17 -20.26 25.38
N LYS A 285 14.59 -19.29 26.21
CA LYS A 285 14.25 -19.20 27.64
C LYS A 285 12.86 -18.61 27.91
N GLY A 286 12.21 -18.04 26.89
CA GLY A 286 10.94 -17.32 27.03
C GLY A 286 11.07 -16.01 27.80
N ILE A 287 12.25 -15.39 27.77
CA ILE A 287 12.46 -14.03 28.27
C ILE A 287 11.94 -13.06 27.20
N PRO A 288 11.09 -12.08 27.54
CA PRO A 288 10.60 -11.11 26.57
C PRO A 288 11.72 -10.35 25.85
N ILE A 289 11.54 -10.21 24.53
CA ILE A 289 12.47 -9.54 23.63
C ILE A 289 11.98 -8.11 23.41
N GLY A 290 12.60 -7.18 24.12
CA GLY A 290 12.34 -5.74 23.98
C GLY A 290 12.80 -5.21 22.62
N ARG A 291 12.32 -4.02 22.26
CA ARG A 291 12.73 -3.37 21.00
C ARG A 291 14.00 -2.54 21.20
N PRO A 292 14.84 -2.39 20.17
CA PRO A 292 15.91 -1.41 20.23
C PRO A 292 15.35 0.01 20.38
N PRO A 293 16.03 0.89 21.13
CA PRO A 293 15.65 2.28 21.27
C PRO A 293 15.98 3.00 19.95
N GLU A 294 15.14 2.87 18.93
CA GLU A 294 15.37 3.42 17.59
C GLU A 294 14.10 4.06 17.02
N VAL A 295 14.29 5.14 16.25
CA VAL A 295 13.21 5.87 15.56
C VAL A 295 13.05 5.28 14.15
N ASN A 296 12.26 4.21 14.02
CA ASN A 296 12.03 3.58 12.72
C ASN A 296 10.79 4.17 12.01
N LEU A 297 10.93 5.37 11.45
CA LEU A 297 9.91 5.97 10.58
C LEU A 297 10.27 5.75 9.10
N ARG A 298 9.52 4.90 8.41
CA ARG A 298 9.74 4.62 6.97
C ARG A 298 9.71 5.90 6.13
N ASN A 299 10.81 6.29 5.49
CA ASN A 299 10.89 7.50 4.68
C ASN A 299 11.24 7.19 3.21
N ASN A 300 10.22 7.08 2.35
CA ASN A 300 10.41 6.84 0.91
C ASN A 300 10.28 8.13 0.06
N HIS A 301 10.18 9.31 0.69
CA HIS A 301 9.86 10.56 -0.03
C HIS A 301 10.95 10.94 -1.05
N THR A 302 12.21 10.65 -0.78
CA THR A 302 13.31 10.87 -1.72
C THR A 302 13.11 10.12 -3.05
N GLN A 303 12.66 8.87 -3.00
CA GLN A 303 12.35 8.10 -4.22
C GLN A 303 11.21 8.75 -5.01
N TYR A 304 10.17 9.20 -4.32
CA TYR A 304 9.05 9.88 -4.98
C TYR A 304 9.47 11.23 -5.57
N ILE A 305 10.32 12.00 -4.90
CA ILE A 305 10.88 13.26 -5.42
C ILE A 305 11.52 13.02 -6.79
N PHE A 306 12.39 12.00 -6.90
CA PHE A 306 13.01 11.64 -8.18
C PHE A 306 11.99 11.23 -9.23
N THR A 307 11.01 10.40 -8.88
CA THR A 307 9.94 9.98 -9.81
C THR A 307 9.14 11.16 -10.34
N TRP A 308 8.68 12.07 -9.47
CA TRP A 308 7.83 13.20 -9.86
C TRP A 308 8.58 14.24 -10.69
N PHE A 309 9.82 14.56 -10.33
CA PHE A 309 10.63 15.47 -11.14
C PHE A 309 11.07 14.84 -12.47
N SER A 310 11.36 13.54 -12.51
CA SER A 310 11.66 12.84 -13.77
C SER A 310 10.45 12.83 -14.71
N LEU A 311 9.26 12.57 -14.17
CA LEU A 311 8.00 12.62 -14.93
C LEU A 311 7.71 14.03 -15.44
N SER A 312 7.87 15.04 -14.58
CA SER A 312 7.69 16.46 -14.96
C SER A 312 8.67 16.85 -16.08
N LEU A 313 9.93 16.47 -15.98
CA LEU A 313 10.95 16.74 -17.00
C LEU A 313 10.63 16.03 -18.33
N ALA A 314 10.36 14.72 -18.30
CA ALA A 314 10.07 13.94 -19.50
C ALA A 314 8.83 14.44 -20.25
N THR A 315 7.76 14.75 -19.51
CA THR A 315 6.52 15.27 -20.11
C THR A 315 6.66 16.71 -20.59
N SER A 316 7.49 17.52 -19.94
CA SER A 316 7.87 18.85 -20.43
C SER A 316 8.67 18.78 -21.73
N ILE A 317 9.63 17.85 -21.83
CA ILE A 317 10.39 17.61 -23.08
C ILE A 317 9.44 17.14 -24.19
N MET A 318 8.55 16.19 -23.90
CA MET A 318 7.54 15.72 -24.86
C MET A 318 6.65 16.86 -25.33
N LEU A 319 6.14 17.69 -24.43
CA LEU A 319 5.34 18.88 -24.75
C LEU A 319 6.14 19.84 -25.63
N TRP A 320 7.39 20.14 -25.28
CA TRP A 320 8.27 20.99 -26.07
C TRP A 320 8.51 20.44 -27.48
N MET A 321 8.75 19.13 -27.62
CA MET A 321 8.87 18.47 -28.92
C MET A 321 7.59 18.57 -29.74
N VAL A 322 6.41 18.43 -29.11
CA VAL A 322 5.11 18.59 -29.79
C VAL A 322 4.90 20.03 -30.26
N LEU A 323 5.31 21.03 -29.47
CA LEU A 323 5.24 22.45 -29.82
C LEU A 323 6.26 22.86 -30.88
N LYS A 324 7.46 22.27 -30.86
CA LYS A 324 8.52 22.54 -31.84
C LYS A 324 8.36 21.79 -33.15
N LYS A 325 7.57 20.70 -33.20
CA LYS A 325 7.27 20.03 -34.47
C LYS A 325 6.61 21.05 -35.38
N PRO A 326 7.26 21.46 -36.50
CA PRO A 326 6.58 22.29 -37.48
C PRO A 326 5.30 21.56 -37.88
N PRO A 327 4.15 22.24 -38.04
CA PRO A 327 2.93 21.61 -38.54
C PRO A 327 3.34 20.82 -39.78
N GLY A 328 3.23 19.49 -39.70
CA GLY A 328 3.98 18.56 -40.53
C GLY A 328 4.06 19.08 -41.95
N GLY A 329 5.30 19.34 -42.42
CA GLY A 329 5.57 19.96 -43.71
C GLY A 329 4.60 19.42 -44.74
N ILE A 330 3.96 20.33 -45.45
CA ILE A 330 2.96 20.14 -46.50
C ILE A 330 3.45 19.03 -47.43
N ARG A 331 3.24 17.77 -47.07
CA ARG A 331 3.35 16.66 -47.99
C ARG A 331 2.07 16.79 -48.79
N ASN A 332 2.20 17.47 -49.93
CA ASN A 332 1.21 17.53 -50.99
C ASN A 332 0.71 16.11 -51.25
N ARG A 333 -0.32 15.68 -50.54
CA ARG A 333 -1.10 14.51 -50.93
C ARG A 333 -1.92 14.99 -52.11
N VAL A 334 -1.35 14.87 -53.31
CA VAL A 334 -2.08 15.04 -54.56
C VAL A 334 -3.16 13.96 -54.54
N ARG A 335 -4.39 14.36 -54.23
CA ARG A 335 -5.55 13.48 -54.38
C ARG A 335 -5.85 13.46 -55.87
N GLN A 336 -5.43 12.42 -56.58
CA GLN A 336 -5.91 12.19 -57.94
C GLN A 336 -7.43 12.07 -57.90
N ASN A 337 -8.11 12.90 -58.69
CA ASN A 337 -9.56 12.88 -58.79
C ASN A 337 -9.98 11.53 -59.42
N LYS A 338 -10.76 10.73 -58.70
CA LYS A 338 -11.22 9.40 -59.14
C LYS A 338 -12.74 9.33 -59.27
N GLU A 339 -13.40 10.47 -59.50
CA GLU A 339 -14.83 10.45 -59.82
C GLU A 339 -14.97 10.14 -61.31
N TRP A 340 -15.62 9.02 -61.60
CA TRP A 340 -15.82 8.39 -62.91
C TRP A 340 -17.24 8.58 -63.40
#